data_AF-A0A0A9DKI2-F1
#
_entry.id   AF-A0A0A9DKI2-F1
#
_cell.length_a   1.000
_cell.length_b   1.000
_cell.length_c   1.000
_cell.angle_alpha   90.00
_cell.angle_beta   90.00
_cell.angle_gamma   90.00
#
_symmetry.space_group_name_H-M   'P 1'
#
loop_
_entity.id
_entity.type
_entity.pdbx_description
1 polymer ?
#
loop_
_entity_poly.entity_id
_entity_poly.type
_entity_poly.pdbx_seq_one_letter_code
_entity_poly.pdbx_strand_id
1 'polypeptide(L)'
;MSMLTEYFEANILYEEACGTLYRDFPEYYTWHTGQKNKVWKRRQWKTGGQVGRIVSTHLAEGERYYLKVLLNHVTSATSYDDLRTVMVRSFKPFMMLQREGA
;
A
#
# COMPACT_ATOMS: atom_id res chain seq x y z
N MET A 1 -0.38 7.05 -15.35
CA MET A 1 -0.06 6.82 -13.93
C MET A 1 -1.33 6.89 -13.09
N SER A 2 -1.60 5.85 -12.29
CA SER A 2 -2.68 5.80 -11.30
C SER A 2 -2.11 6.06 -9.89
N MET A 3 -2.98 6.27 -8.90
CA MET A 3 -2.52 6.44 -7.50
C MET A 3 -1.74 5.23 -6.98
N LEU A 4 -2.12 4.02 -7.42
CA LEU A 4 -1.47 2.79 -6.98
C LEU A 4 -0.10 2.59 -7.63
N THR A 5 0.04 2.88 -8.93
CA THR A 5 1.36 2.78 -9.59
C THR A 5 2.35 3.79 -9.01
N GLU A 6 1.89 4.98 -8.62
CA GLU A 6 2.79 5.95 -7.98
C GLU A 6 3.08 5.66 -6.52
N TYR A 7 2.23 4.88 -5.84
CA TYR A 7 2.56 4.36 -4.52
C TYR A 7 3.71 3.36 -4.62
N PHE A 8 3.71 2.50 -5.64
CA PHE A 8 4.81 1.57 -5.89
C PHE A 8 6.13 2.31 -6.17
N GLU A 9 6.11 3.29 -7.06
CA GLU A 9 7.27 4.15 -7.34
C GLU A 9 7.75 4.88 -6.07
N ALA A 10 6.83 5.41 -5.26
CA ALA A 10 7.18 6.06 -4.00
C ALA A 10 7.87 5.10 -3.02
N ASN A 11 7.44 3.84 -2.94
CA ASN A 11 8.08 2.82 -2.11
C ASN A 11 9.47 2.42 -2.59
N ILE A 12 9.76 2.58 -3.89
CA ILE A 12 11.11 2.36 -4.45
C ILE A 12 12.00 3.57 -4.15
N LEU A 13 11.46 4.78 -4.31
CA LEU A 13 12.24 6.03 -4.28
C LEU A 13 12.47 6.57 -2.88
N TYR A 14 11.55 6.33 -1.95
CA TYR A 14 11.58 6.92 -0.61
C TYR A 14 11.53 5.84 0.46
N GLU A 15 12.61 5.73 1.24
CA GLU A 15 12.66 4.82 2.40
C GLU A 15 11.56 5.12 3.42
N GLU A 16 11.15 6.38 3.54
CA GLU A 16 10.08 6.82 4.44
C GLU A 16 8.68 6.39 4.00
N ALA A 17 8.50 6.09 2.70
CA ALA A 17 7.25 5.53 2.19
C ALA A 17 7.19 4.01 2.47
N CYS A 18 8.35 3.35 2.54
CA CYS A 18 8.48 1.96 2.95
C CYS A 18 7.93 1.77 4.37
N GLY A 19 7.05 0.78 4.54
CA GLY A 19 6.39 0.46 5.80
C GLY A 19 5.00 1.10 5.94
N THR A 20 4.61 2.00 5.05
CA THR A 20 3.27 2.60 5.04
C THR A 20 2.31 1.72 4.24
N LEU A 21 1.13 1.43 4.78
CA LEU A 21 0.07 0.75 4.01
C LEU A 21 -0.55 1.71 3.00
N TYR A 22 -1.04 1.17 1.88
CA TYR A 22 -1.70 2.00 0.87
C TYR A 22 -2.91 2.77 1.44
N ARG A 23 -3.63 2.20 2.42
CA ARG A 23 -4.76 2.87 3.09
C ARG A 23 -4.36 4.04 3.99
N ASP A 24 -3.15 4.00 4.54
CA ASP A 24 -2.61 5.00 5.46
C ASP A 24 -1.77 6.04 4.68
N PHE A 25 -1.40 5.73 3.44
CA PHE A 25 -0.65 6.62 2.54
C PHE A 25 -1.26 8.02 2.38
N PRO A 26 -2.59 8.18 2.22
CA PRO A 26 -3.23 9.50 2.14
C PRO A 26 -3.11 10.32 3.42
N GLU A 27 -2.80 9.71 4.56
CA GLU A 27 -2.50 10.44 5.80
C GLU A 27 -1.20 11.22 5.66
N TYR A 28 -0.16 10.59 5.12
CA TYR A 28 1.19 11.16 5.00
C TYR A 28 1.47 11.86 3.67
N TYR A 29 0.73 11.52 2.62
CA TYR A 29 0.94 12.03 1.27
C TYR A 29 -0.35 12.57 0.67
N THR A 30 -0.23 13.62 -0.14
CA THR A 30 -1.33 14.21 -0.90
C THR A 30 -1.16 13.88 -2.37
N TRP A 31 -2.25 13.49 -3.02
CA TRP A 31 -2.26 13.23 -4.45
C TRP A 31 -2.27 14.53 -5.24
N HIS A 32 -1.17 14.85 -5.92
CA HIS A 32 -1.07 16.02 -6.78
C HIS A 32 -1.31 15.63 -8.23
N THR A 33 -2.40 16.14 -8.81
CA THR A 33 -2.74 15.96 -10.23
C THR A 33 -2.36 17.22 -11.00
N GLY A 34 -1.11 17.30 -11.49
CA GLY A 34 -0.70 18.34 -12.43
C GLY A 34 -1.01 17.94 -13.88
N GLN A 35 -0.99 18.91 -14.80
CA GLN A 35 -1.22 18.67 -16.24
C GLN A 35 -0.21 17.69 -16.87
N LYS A 36 1.01 17.58 -16.32
CA LYS A 36 2.08 16.70 -16.85
C LYS A 36 2.48 15.55 -15.93
N ASN A 37 2.42 15.74 -14.61
CA ASN A 37 2.79 14.73 -13.62
C ASN A 37 1.68 14.54 -12.59
N LYS A 38 1.34 13.28 -12.35
CA LYS A 38 0.48 12.85 -11.24
C LYS A 38 1.36 12.14 -10.23
N VAL A 39 1.51 12.69 -9.04
CA VAL A 39 2.47 12.17 -8.06
C VAL A 39 1.95 12.32 -6.64
N TRP A 40 2.37 11.43 -5.77
CA TRP A 40 2.26 11.62 -4.32
C TRP A 40 3.33 12.60 -3.85
N LYS A 41 2.94 13.62 -3.10
CA LYS A 41 3.88 14.48 -2.39
C LYS A 41 3.64 14.42 -0.90
N ARG A 42 4.71 14.51 -0.11
CA ARG A 42 4.59 14.54 1.35
C ARG A 42 3.65 15.66 1.76
N ARG A 43 2.68 15.31 2.60
CA ARG A 43 1.68 16.23 3.13
C ARG A 43 2.38 17.30 3.97
N GLN A 44 2.03 18.54 3.71
CA GLN A 44 2.41 19.68 4.54
C GLN A 44 1.24 19.97 5.48
N TRP A 45 1.35 19.60 6.76
CA TRP A 45 0.30 19.89 7.77
C TRP A 45 0.25 21.39 8.07
N LYS A 46 -0.43 22.15 7.21
CA LYS A 46 -0.61 23.60 7.39
C LYS A 46 -2.07 23.99 7.67
N THR A 47 -3.02 23.07 7.56
CA THR A 47 -4.46 23.37 7.76
C THR A 47 -5.22 22.09 8.13
N GLY A 48 -5.89 22.10 9.29
CA GLY A 48 -6.85 21.12 9.83
C GLY A 48 -7.02 19.75 9.14
N GLY A 49 -6.24 18.76 9.58
CA GLY A 49 -6.67 17.39 9.95
C GLY A 49 -7.61 16.56 9.07
N GLN A 50 -7.90 16.88 7.81
CA GLN A 50 -8.74 16.02 6.97
C GLN A 50 -7.91 14.95 6.25
N VAL A 51 -8.07 13.71 6.72
CA VAL A 51 -7.67 12.48 6.04
C VAL A 51 -8.85 12.01 5.18
N GLY A 52 -8.61 11.76 3.89
CA GLY A 52 -9.66 11.34 2.96
C GLY A 52 -10.27 9.99 3.31
N ARG A 53 -11.55 9.76 2.96
CA ARG A 53 -12.24 8.48 3.19
C ARG A 53 -11.70 7.38 2.27
N ILE A 54 -11.41 6.21 2.85
CA ILE A 54 -11.12 4.98 2.10
C ILE A 54 -12.38 4.56 1.33
N VAL A 55 -12.20 4.22 0.05
CA VAL A 55 -13.29 3.80 -0.84
C VAL A 55 -13.83 2.45 -0.39
N SER A 56 -15.11 2.38 -0.03
CA SER A 56 -15.81 1.11 0.24
C SER A 56 -15.78 0.20 -1.00
N THR A 57 -15.42 -1.07 -0.85
CA THR A 57 -15.56 -2.10 -1.91
C THR A 57 -16.74 -2.98 -1.58
N HIS A 58 -17.58 -3.25 -2.57
CA HIS A 58 -18.59 -4.29 -2.48
C HIS A 58 -17.98 -5.68 -2.78
N LEU A 59 -18.44 -6.73 -2.10
CA LEU A 59 -17.99 -8.13 -2.31
C LEU A 59 -18.17 -8.61 -3.76
N ALA A 60 -19.17 -8.08 -4.47
CA ALA A 60 -19.44 -8.41 -5.87
C ALA A 60 -18.39 -7.85 -6.86
N GLU A 61 -17.44 -7.04 -6.41
CA GLU A 61 -16.39 -6.46 -7.27
C GLU A 61 -15.23 -7.44 -7.57
N GLY A 62 -15.31 -8.69 -7.07
CA GLY A 62 -14.41 -9.79 -7.44
C GLY A 62 -12.94 -9.44 -7.19
N GLU A 63 -12.14 -9.42 -8.26
CA GLU A 63 -10.69 -9.12 -8.22
C GLU A 63 -10.35 -7.81 -7.50
N ARG A 64 -11.21 -6.79 -7.60
CA ARG A 64 -10.98 -5.48 -6.93
C ARG A 64 -11.13 -5.58 -5.42
N TYR A 65 -12.02 -6.45 -4.93
CA TYR A 65 -12.17 -6.70 -3.50
C TYR A 65 -10.88 -7.31 -2.95
N TYR A 66 -10.36 -8.36 -3.59
CA TYR A 66 -9.09 -9.00 -3.18
C TYR A 66 -7.92 -8.01 -3.24
N LEU A 67 -7.84 -7.18 -4.29
CA LEU A 67 -6.81 -6.15 -4.37
C LEU A 67 -6.89 -5.14 -3.22
N LYS A 68 -8.07 -4.64 -2.84
CA LYS A 68 -8.20 -3.74 -1.69
C LYS A 68 -7.83 -4.42 -0.37
N VAL A 69 -8.20 -5.68 -0.19
CA VAL A 69 -7.79 -6.47 0.97
C VAL A 69 -6.27 -6.55 1.03
N LEU A 70 -5.60 -6.91 -0.08
CA LEU A 70 -4.13 -6.96 -0.12
C LEU A 70 -3.48 -5.61 0.19
N LEU A 71 -4.00 -4.52 -0.38
CA LEU A 71 -3.50 -3.17 -0.13
C LEU A 71 -3.67 -2.69 1.33
N ASN A 72 -4.60 -3.29 2.08
CA ASN A 72 -4.79 -3.04 3.50
C ASN A 72 -3.85 -3.84 4.41
N HIS A 73 -3.17 -4.86 3.89
CA HIS A 73 -2.35 -5.79 4.68
C HIS A 73 -0.88 -5.82 4.26
N VAL A 74 -0.57 -5.43 3.03
CA VAL A 74 0.79 -5.44 2.48
C VAL A 74 1.39 -4.04 2.50
N THR A 75 2.36 -3.83 3.37
CA THR A 75 3.22 -2.63 3.38
C THR A 75 4.31 -2.74 2.32
N SER A 76 4.79 -1.60 1.83
CA SER A 76 6.01 -1.52 0.99
C SER A 76 5.95 -2.27 -0.35
N ALA A 77 4.76 -2.55 -0.88
CA ALA A 77 4.68 -3.16 -2.21
C ALA A 77 5.29 -2.22 -3.26
N THR A 78 6.19 -2.75 -4.08
CA THR A 78 6.81 -2.02 -5.21
C THR A 78 6.27 -2.48 -6.55
N SER A 79 5.41 -3.50 -6.56
CA SER A 79 4.74 -4.00 -7.76
C SER A 79 3.46 -4.77 -7.40
N TYR A 80 2.66 -5.11 -8.42
CA TYR A 80 1.54 -6.04 -8.25
C TYR A 80 1.99 -7.45 -7.88
N ASP A 81 3.20 -7.87 -8.28
CA ASP A 81 3.74 -9.18 -7.95
C ASP A 81 4.07 -9.28 -6.46
N ASP A 82 4.60 -8.19 -5.88
CA ASP A 82 4.87 -8.12 -4.44
C ASP A 82 3.60 -8.30 -3.61
N LEU A 83 2.47 -7.71 -4.05
CA LEU A 83 1.17 -7.88 -3.40
C LEU A 83 0.74 -9.35 -3.37
N ARG A 84 1.11 -10.14 -4.38
CA ARG A 84 0.83 -11.58 -4.44
C ARG A 84 1.81 -12.39 -3.58
N THR A 85 3.08 -11.99 -3.57
CA THR A 85 4.17 -12.72 -2.90
C THR A 85 4.16 -12.50 -1.38
N VAL A 86 3.71 -11.35 -0.87
CA VAL A 86 3.61 -11.13 0.58
C VAL A 86 2.58 -12.05 1.25
N MET A 87 1.53 -12.48 0.54
CA MET A 87 0.61 -13.48 1.09
C MET A 87 1.32 -14.81 1.38
N VAL A 88 2.31 -15.19 0.55
CA VAL A 88 3.13 -16.39 0.75
C VAL A 88 4.19 -16.19 1.85
N ARG A 89 4.75 -14.98 1.96
CA ARG A 89 5.80 -14.66 2.93
C ARG A 89 5.26 -14.43 4.35
N SER A 90 4.11 -13.79 4.51
CA SER A 90 3.46 -13.63 5.82
C SER A 90 2.87 -14.95 6.36
N PHE A 91 2.60 -15.93 5.49
CA PHE A 91 2.17 -17.28 5.90
C PHE A 91 3.34 -18.23 6.26
N LYS A 92 4.59 -17.76 6.23
CA LYS A 92 5.75 -18.45 6.82
C LYS A 92 6.60 -17.45 7.62
N PRO A 93 6.43 -17.41 8.95
CA PRO A 93 7.29 -18.28 9.76
C PRO A 93 6.61 -18.93 10.99
N PHE A 94 5.32 -19.32 10.93
CA PHE A 94 4.79 -20.21 11.99
C PHE A 94 5.18 -21.68 11.75
N MET A 95 5.33 -22.11 10.50
CA MET A 95 5.64 -23.50 10.15
C MET A 95 7.14 -23.83 10.05
N MET A 96 8.04 -22.91 10.44
CA MET A 96 9.49 -23.15 10.36
C MET A 96 10.19 -23.20 11.74
N LEU A 97 9.46 -23.06 12.85
CA LEU A 97 9.99 -23.17 14.22
C LEU A 97 9.56 -24.46 14.94
N GLN A 98 9.35 -25.57 14.22
CA GLN A 98 9.06 -26.88 14.82
C GLN A 98 9.75 -28.06 14.12
N ARG A 99 10.87 -27.80 13.42
CA ARG A 99 11.64 -28.87 12.78
C ARG A 99 13.13 -28.92 13.10
N GLU A 100 13.58 -28.17 14.11
CA GLU A 100 14.92 -28.32 14.67
C GLU A 100 14.78 -28.45 16.19
N GLY A 101 14.72 -29.70 16.65
CA GLY A 101 14.44 -30.06 18.03
C GLY A 101 14.04 -31.52 18.15
N ALA A 102 14.88 -32.42 17.62
CA ALA A 102 14.89 -33.84 17.91
C ALA A 102 16.36 -34.30 17.97
#